data_AF-R0IL55-F1
#
_entry.id   AF-R0IL55-F1
#
_cell.length_a   1.000
_cell.length_b   1.000
_cell.length_c   1.000
_cell.angle_alpha   90.00
_cell.angle_beta   90.00
_cell.angle_gamma   90.00
#
_symmetry.space_group_name_H-M   'P 1'
#
loop_
_entity.id
_entity.type
_entity.pdbx_description
1 polymer ?
#
loop_
_entity_poly.entity_id
_entity_poly.type
_entity_poly.pdbx_seq_one_letter_code
_entity_poly.pdbx_strand_id
1 'polypeptide(L)'
;MAGEGSKPMATKDDAYAYLRTVKNKFHNERDKYDDFVAIMNKFKARKLDRNACIEEVKDLLKGHRDLISGFNVFLPKCLEIADWYNLEGR
;
A
#
# COMPACT_ATOMS: atom_id res chain seq x y z
N MET A 1 8.83 -13.26 -27.51
CA MET A 1 9.17 -12.84 -26.13
C MET A 1 8.01 -12.00 -25.63
N ALA A 2 7.22 -12.53 -24.69
CA ALA A 2 6.03 -11.84 -24.19
C ALA A 2 6.47 -10.60 -23.40
N GLY A 3 6.13 -9.41 -23.89
CA GLY A 3 6.25 -8.18 -23.12
C GLY A 3 5.29 -8.28 -21.95
N GLU A 4 5.83 -8.52 -20.76
CA GLU A 4 5.06 -8.37 -19.52
C GLU A 4 4.51 -6.94 -19.51
N GLY A 5 3.19 -6.82 -19.61
CA GLY A 5 2.45 -5.56 -19.62
C GLY A 5 2.88 -4.71 -18.45
N SER A 6 3.77 -3.77 -18.73
CA SER A 6 4.28 -2.84 -17.74
C SER A 6 3.10 -1.96 -17.35
N LYS A 7 2.57 -2.18 -16.15
CA LYS A 7 1.68 -1.20 -15.53
C LYS A 7 2.35 0.17 -15.67
N PRO A 8 1.63 1.22 -16.08
CA PRO A 8 2.21 2.55 -16.14
C PRO A 8 2.85 2.84 -14.78
N MET A 9 4.13 3.21 -14.77
CA MET A 9 4.82 3.54 -13.53
C MET A 9 4.06 4.68 -12.87
N ALA A 10 3.51 4.42 -11.69
CA ALA A 10 2.78 5.43 -10.94
C ALA A 10 3.65 6.68 -10.77
N THR A 11 3.09 7.84 -11.03
CA THR A 11 3.83 9.10 -10.96
C THR A 11 3.88 9.62 -9.52
N LYS A 12 4.69 10.67 -9.30
CA LYS A 12 4.68 11.38 -8.01
C LYS A 12 3.30 11.96 -7.70
N ASP A 13 2.57 12.42 -8.71
CA ASP A 13 1.22 12.99 -8.54
C ASP A 13 0.23 11.93 -8.05
N ASP A 14 0.27 10.73 -8.66
CA ASP A 14 -0.52 9.58 -8.23
C ASP A 14 -0.24 9.22 -6.75
N ALA A 15 1.03 9.27 -6.34
CA ALA A 15 1.42 9.01 -4.95
C ALA A 15 0.82 10.05 -3.98
N TYR A 16 0.83 11.33 -4.33
CA TYR A 16 0.20 12.37 -3.51
C TYR A 16 -1.33 12.21 -3.46
N ALA A 17 -1.96 11.88 -4.57
CA ALA A 17 -3.39 11.60 -4.63
C ALA A 17 -3.78 10.39 -3.76
N TYR A 18 -2.96 9.33 -3.77
CA TYR A 18 -3.16 8.17 -2.92
C TYR A 18 -3.02 8.49 -1.43
N LEU A 19 -1.97 9.24 -1.04
CA LEU A 19 -1.80 9.70 0.34
C LEU A 19 -2.99 10.51 0.84
N ARG A 20 -3.57 11.36 -0.02
CA ARG A 20 -4.78 12.12 0.31
C ARG A 20 -5.99 11.21 0.52
N THR A 21 -6.13 10.16 -0.30
CA THR A 21 -7.19 9.16 -0.16
C THR A 21 -7.08 8.40 1.16
N VAL A 22 -5.88 7.93 1.51
CA VAL A 22 -5.61 7.25 2.80
C VAL A 22 -5.94 8.18 3.98
N LYS A 23 -5.47 9.44 3.92
CA LYS A 23 -5.77 10.45 4.96
C LYS A 23 -7.26 10.71 5.11
N ASN A 24 -8.01 10.76 4.01
CA ASN A 24 -9.44 11.00 4.03
C ASN A 24 -10.21 9.79 4.58
N LYS A 25 -9.80 8.56 4.22
CA LYS A 25 -10.40 7.33 4.77
C LYS A 25 -10.20 7.24 6.27
N PHE A 26 -9.01 7.56 6.76
CA PHE A 26 -8.67 7.57 8.19
C PHE A 26 -8.85 8.94 8.86
N HIS A 27 -9.73 9.82 8.37
CA HIS A 27 -9.89 11.16 8.93
C HIS A 27 -10.30 11.15 10.42
N ASN A 28 -11.07 10.14 10.84
CA ASN A 28 -11.46 9.89 12.23
C ASN A 28 -10.44 9.05 13.02
N GLU A 29 -9.48 8.42 12.34
CA GLU A 29 -8.49 7.50 12.90
C GLU A 29 -7.08 8.00 12.56
N ARG A 30 -6.71 9.17 13.10
CA ARG A 30 -5.44 9.83 12.77
C ARG A 30 -4.21 8.96 13.03
N ASP A 31 -4.30 8.09 14.04
CA ASP A 31 -3.27 7.12 14.41
C ASP A 31 -2.92 6.19 13.23
N LYS A 32 -3.92 5.65 12.53
CA LYS A 32 -3.72 4.81 11.34
C LYS A 32 -3.03 5.54 10.20
N TYR A 33 -3.31 6.84 10.02
CA TYR A 33 -2.59 7.63 9.02
C TYR A 33 -1.14 7.86 9.42
N ASP A 34 -0.88 8.13 10.70
CA ASP A 34 0.49 8.30 11.23
C ASP A 34 1.30 7.00 11.08
N ASP A 35 0.71 5.86 11.42
CA ASP A 35 1.31 4.54 11.21
C ASP A 35 1.65 4.29 9.74
N PHE A 36 0.76 4.65 8.81
CA PHE A 36 1.04 4.52 7.38
C PHE A 36 2.30 5.33 7.00
N VAL A 37 2.38 6.57 7.45
CA VAL A 37 3.52 7.45 7.20
C VAL A 37 4.79 6.91 7.88
N ALA A 38 4.67 6.35 9.08
CA ALA A 38 5.76 5.73 9.81
C ALA A 38 6.33 4.51 9.05
N ILE A 39 5.47 3.62 8.53
CA ILE A 39 5.87 2.47 7.71
C ILE A 39 6.63 2.94 6.46
N MET A 40 6.09 3.94 5.75
CA MET A 40 6.75 4.50 4.56
C MET A 40 8.11 5.12 4.88
N ASN A 41 8.24 5.79 6.03
CA ASN A 41 9.52 6.35 6.49
C ASN A 41 10.52 5.26 6.88
N LYS A 42 10.09 4.19 7.57
CA LYS A 42 10.94 3.04 7.90
C LYS A 42 11.47 2.37 6.63
N PHE A 43 10.62 2.21 5.60
CA PHE A 43 11.01 1.69 4.29
C PHE A 43 12.03 2.61 3.59
N LYS A 44 11.79 3.93 3.54
CA LYS A 44 12.75 4.91 2.99
C LYS A 44 14.09 4.91 3.72
N ALA A 45 14.07 4.74 5.04
CA ALA A 45 15.26 4.67 5.88
C ALA A 45 16.00 3.31 5.78
N ARG A 46 15.54 2.38 4.93
CA ARG A 46 16.03 1.00 4.82
C ARG A 46 16.03 0.24 6.16
N LYS A 47 15.16 0.63 7.09
CA LYS A 47 14.92 -0.07 8.35
C LYS A 47 13.90 -1.21 8.20
N LEU A 48 13.26 -1.28 7.05
CA LEU A 48 12.16 -2.18 6.78
C LEU A 48 12.26 -2.64 5.33
N ASP A 49 12.29 -3.95 5.13
CA ASP A 49 12.42 -4.57 3.82
C ASP A 49 11.14 -4.48 3.01
N ARG A 50 11.26 -4.73 1.71
CA ARG A 50 10.11 -4.66 0.79
C ARG A 50 8.95 -5.55 1.22
N ASN A 51 9.23 -6.80 1.61
CA ASN A 51 8.18 -7.74 2.02
C ASN A 51 7.52 -7.29 3.32
N ALA A 52 8.32 -6.91 4.33
CA ALA A 52 7.82 -6.36 5.57
C ALA A 52 6.96 -5.10 5.34
N CYS A 53 7.32 -4.25 4.38
CA CYS A 53 6.53 -3.05 4.07
C CYS A 53 5.16 -3.40 3.53
N ILE A 54 5.10 -4.41 2.68
CA ILE A 54 3.86 -4.90 2.09
C ILE A 54 2.99 -5.52 3.19
N GLU A 55 3.56 -6.31 4.09
CA GLU A 55 2.83 -6.93 5.21
C GLU A 55 2.26 -5.90 6.17
N GLU A 56 3.05 -4.92 6.61
CA GLU A 56 2.61 -3.86 7.52
C GLU A 56 1.51 -2.98 6.88
N VAL A 57 1.67 -2.62 5.60
CA VAL A 57 0.64 -1.87 4.86
C VAL A 57 -0.63 -2.70 4.69
N LYS A 58 -0.49 -4.01 4.44
CA LYS A 58 -1.62 -4.92 4.29
C LYS A 58 -2.43 -5.02 5.59
N ASP A 59 -1.76 -5.13 6.73
CA ASP A 59 -2.42 -5.19 8.04
C ASP A 59 -3.10 -3.86 8.39
N LEU A 60 -2.39 -2.75 8.21
CA LEU A 60 -2.92 -1.42 8.49
C LEU A 60 -4.15 -1.07 7.64
N LEU A 61 -4.18 -1.53 6.38
CA LEU A 61 -5.28 -1.32 5.44
C LEU A 61 -6.30 -2.47 5.45
N LYS A 62 -6.23 -3.39 6.42
CA LYS A 62 -7.18 -4.51 6.54
C LYS A 62 -8.61 -3.98 6.63
N GLY A 63 -9.51 -4.61 5.88
CA GLY A 63 -10.91 -4.16 5.73
C GLY A 63 -11.10 -3.00 4.74
N HIS A 64 -10.03 -2.42 4.19
CA HIS A 64 -10.09 -1.32 3.23
C HIS A 64 -9.53 -1.74 1.86
N ARG A 65 -10.27 -2.61 1.17
CA ARG A 65 -9.92 -3.15 -0.15
C ARG A 65 -9.59 -2.06 -1.19
N ASP A 66 -10.30 -0.93 -1.17
CA ASP A 66 -10.03 0.20 -2.08
C ASP A 66 -8.61 0.76 -1.88
N LEU A 67 -8.17 0.86 -0.62
CA LEU A 67 -6.84 1.38 -0.30
C LEU A 67 -5.75 0.38 -0.70
N ILE A 68 -5.97 -0.92 -0.47
CA ILE A 68 -5.04 -1.98 -0.89
C ILE A 68 -4.89 -1.98 -2.42
N SER A 69 -6.01 -1.87 -3.14
CA SER A 69 -6.01 -1.78 -4.61
C SER A 69 -5.22 -0.57 -5.10
N GLY A 70 -5.42 0.59 -4.47
CA GLY A 70 -4.64 1.80 -4.78
C GLY A 70 -3.14 1.63 -4.50
N PHE A 71 -2.76 0.90 -3.46
CA PHE A 71 -1.35 0.61 -3.16
C PHE A 71 -0.71 -0.31 -4.23
N ASN A 72 -1.45 -1.31 -4.72
CA ASN A 72 -0.99 -2.24 -5.76
C ASN A 72 -0.67 -1.57 -7.10
N VAL A 73 -1.12 -0.34 -7.33
CA VAL A 73 -0.73 0.48 -8.50
C VAL A 73 0.75 0.89 -8.43
N PHE A 74 1.29 1.04 -7.22
CA PHE A 74 2.70 1.39 -6.97
C PHE A 74 3.62 0.17 -6.91
N LEU A 75 3.06 -1.05 -6.96
CA LEU A 75 3.80 -2.29 -6.88
C LEU A 75 3.91 -2.96 -8.26
N PRO A 76 5.06 -3.59 -8.57
CA PRO A 76 5.15 -4.48 -9.73
C PRO A 76 4.21 -5.68 -9.57
N LYS A 77 3.79 -6.27 -10.68
CA LYS A 77 2.77 -7.34 -10.73
C LYS A 77 3.07 -8.53 -9.80
N CYS A 78 4.35 -8.90 -9.67
CA CYS A 78 4.79 -10.02 -8.84
C CYS A 78 4.71 -9.77 -7.33
N LEU A 79 4.42 -8.54 -6.89
CA LEU A 79 4.38 -8.13 -5.48
C LEU A 79 3.02 -7.59 -5.05
N GLU A 80 2.02 -7.67 -5.93
CA GLU A 80 0.67 -7.21 -5.60
C GLU A 80 0.12 -7.97 -4.39
N ILE A 81 -0.55 -7.22 -3.53
CA ILE A 81 -1.30 -7.77 -2.41
C ILE A 81 -2.57 -8.40 -3.00
N ALA A 82 -2.54 -9.72 -3.24
CA ALA A 82 -3.68 -10.48 -3.76
C ALA A 82 -4.44 -11.26 -2.67
N ASP A 83 -3.73 -11.76 -1.65
CA ASP A 83 -4.29 -12.58 -0.56
C ASP A 83 -4.96 -11.78 0.57
N TRP A 84 -5.59 -10.63 0.26
CA TRP A 84 -6.34 -9.89 1.28
C TRP A 84 -7.67 -10.58 1.64
N TYR A 85 -8.25 -11.39 0.74
CA TYR A 85 -9.45 -12.21 0.99
C TYR A 85 -9.24 -13.31 2.05
N ASN A 86 -8.01 -13.78 2.23
CA ASN A 86 -7.70 -14.89 3.15
C ASN A 86 -7.52 -14.42 4.62
N LEU A 87 -7.59 -13.10 4.90
CA LEU A 87 -7.37 -12.53 6.24
C LEU A 87 -8.63 -12.26 7.04
N GLU A 88 -9.82 -12.39 6.44
CA GLU A 88 -11.11 -12.19 7.10
C GLU A 88 -11.59 -13.44 7.87
N GLY A 89 -10.83 -14.54 7.85
CA GLY A 89 -11.26 -15.85 8.37
C GLY A 89 -10.29 -16.55 9.32
N ARG A 90 -9.45 -15.83 10.07
CA ARG A 90 -8.63 -16.42 11.14
C ARG A 90 -8.87 -15.75 12.48
#